data_AF-A0A168NZS5-F1
#
_entry.id   AF-A0A168NZS5-F1
#
_cell.length_a   1.000
_cell.length_b   1.000
_cell.length_c   1.000
_cell.angle_alpha   90.00
_cell.angle_beta   90.00
_cell.angle_gamma   90.00
#
_symmetry.space_group_name_H-M   'P 1'
#
loop_
_entity.id
_entity.type
_entity.pdbx_description
1 polymer ?
#
loop_
_entity_poly.entity_id
_entity_poly.type
_entity_poly.pdbx_seq_one_letter_code
_entity_poly.pdbx_strand_id
1 'polypeptide(L)'
;MILGIGVDILHVPRIVKLTSRSGLKPFARRILSIKEHEEFYQRFPKRTEPDNSGTLQDRELLYLGSRWCIKEAVYKALFPVGKLQWKQVTVEKDNGNLDLLDRGKVVLERLYESITVGKPVLSIDNASSYGISRSHVSLSHDGEYIIAMVVLEKDN
;
A
#
# COMPACT_ATOMS: atom_id res chain seq x y z
N MET A 1 19.53 10.93 10.32
CA MET A 1 19.91 11.27 8.92
C MET A 1 19.07 10.50 7.90
N ILE A 2 18.96 10.94 6.64
CA ILE A 2 18.32 10.12 5.58
C ILE A 2 19.20 8.90 5.29
N LEU A 3 18.61 7.70 5.35
CA LEU A 3 19.23 6.44 4.91
C LEU A 3 19.12 6.28 3.40
N GLY A 4 17.96 6.59 2.84
CA GLY A 4 17.74 6.56 1.40
C GLY A 4 16.34 7.01 0.99
N ILE A 5 16.18 7.28 -0.31
CA ILE A 5 14.92 7.70 -0.93
C ILE A 5 14.59 6.76 -2.08
N GLY A 6 13.31 6.52 -2.30
CA GLY A 6 12.85 5.67 -3.38
C GLY A 6 11.57 6.20 -3.99
N VAL A 7 11.49 6.13 -5.31
CA VAL A 7 10.32 6.53 -6.08
C VAL A 7 9.97 5.43 -7.07
N ASP A 8 8.69 5.16 -7.24
CA ASP A 8 8.19 4.27 -8.28
C ASP A 8 6.93 4.83 -8.91
N ILE A 9 6.74 4.52 -10.19
CA ILE A 9 5.52 4.82 -10.93
C ILE A 9 5.06 3.55 -11.64
N LEU A 10 3.79 3.24 -11.49
CA LEU A 10 3.15 2.06 -12.03
C LEU A 10 2.05 2.44 -13.01
N HIS A 11 2.11 1.89 -14.21
CA HIS A 11 1.03 1.92 -15.20
C HIS A 11 0.09 0.73 -14.95
N VAL A 12 -1.13 0.98 -14.48
CA VAL A 12 -2.12 -0.04 -14.06
C VAL A 12 -2.42 -1.09 -15.16
N PRO A 13 -2.59 -0.72 -16.45
CA PRO A 13 -2.77 -1.68 -17.53
C PRO A 13 -1.66 -2.74 -17.63
N ARG A 14 -0.45 -2.46 -17.15
CA ARG A 14 0.62 -3.47 -17.06
C ARG A 14 0.25 -4.59 -16.09
N ILE A 15 -0.36 -4.29 -14.95
CA ILE A 15 -0.82 -5.29 -13.98
C ILE A 15 -2.00 -6.08 -14.56
N VAL A 16 -2.92 -5.41 -15.26
CA VAL A 16 -4.01 -6.07 -15.97
C VAL A 16 -3.45 -7.10 -16.96
N LYS A 17 -2.50 -6.69 -17.81
CA LYS A 17 -1.83 -7.60 -18.76
C LYS A 17 -1.12 -8.75 -18.06
N LEU A 18 -0.40 -8.48 -16.97
CA LEU A 18 0.33 -9.48 -16.19
C LEU A 18 -0.62 -10.53 -15.56
N THR A 19 -1.81 -10.10 -15.15
CA THR A 19 -2.79 -10.94 -14.43
C THR A 19 -3.87 -11.51 -15.35
N SER A 20 -3.89 -11.13 -16.63
CA SER A 20 -4.88 -11.59 -17.62
C SER A 20 -5.06 -13.12 -17.70
N ARG A 21 -3.97 -13.89 -17.54
CA ARG A 21 -4.00 -15.36 -17.67
C ARG A 21 -4.30 -16.09 -16.37
N SER A 22 -3.79 -15.59 -15.24
CA SER A 22 -3.78 -16.28 -13.95
C SER A 22 -4.70 -15.63 -12.90
N GLY A 23 -5.25 -14.47 -13.20
CA GLY A 23 -6.07 -13.65 -12.30
C GLY A 23 -5.24 -12.88 -11.26
N LEU A 24 -5.95 -12.09 -10.45
CA LEU A 24 -5.34 -11.24 -9.42
C LEU A 24 -4.88 -12.03 -8.18
N LYS A 25 -5.49 -13.19 -7.89
CA LYS A 25 -5.20 -13.95 -6.66
C LYS A 25 -3.76 -14.48 -6.58
N PRO A 26 -3.18 -15.10 -7.62
CA PRO A 26 -1.78 -15.50 -7.59
C PRO A 26 -0.83 -14.31 -7.45
N PHE A 27 -1.18 -13.17 -8.05
CA PHE A 27 -0.43 -11.93 -7.93
C PHE A 27 -0.47 -11.39 -6.50
N ALA A 28 -1.65 -11.29 -5.88
CA ALA A 28 -1.83 -10.93 -4.48
C ALA A 28 -1.00 -11.82 -3.55
N ARG A 29 -1.07 -13.16 -3.72
CA ARG A 29 -0.29 -14.11 -2.91
C ARG A 29 1.22 -13.93 -3.03
N ARG A 30 1.71 -13.42 -4.17
CA ARG A 30 3.13 -13.14 -4.39
C ARG A 30 3.58 -11.89 -3.65
N ILE A 31 2.79 -10.81 -3.75
CA ILE A 31 3.25 -9.49 -3.33
C ILE A 31 2.83 -9.10 -1.91
N LEU A 32 1.70 -9.60 -1.42
CA LEU A 32 1.14 -9.18 -0.13
C LEU A 32 1.81 -9.92 1.02
N SER A 33 2.07 -9.20 2.11
CA SER A 33 2.41 -9.80 3.40
C SER A 33 1.19 -10.54 3.96
N ILE A 34 1.38 -11.27 5.07
CA ILE A 34 0.29 -12.04 5.69
C ILE A 34 -0.87 -11.11 6.09
N LYS A 35 -0.55 -9.99 6.76
CA LYS A 35 -1.53 -8.98 7.18
C LYS A 35 -2.28 -8.35 5.99
N GLU A 36 -1.55 -7.94 4.95
CA GLU A 36 -2.18 -7.37 3.76
C GLU A 36 -3.04 -8.39 3.02
N HIS A 37 -2.63 -9.66 3.01
CA HIS A 37 -3.42 -10.72 2.40
C HIS A 37 -4.73 -10.92 3.17
N GLU A 38 -4.72 -10.93 4.50
CA GLU A 38 -5.93 -10.97 5.33
C GLU A 38 -6.85 -9.78 5.04
N GLU A 39 -6.31 -8.55 5.06
CA GLU A 39 -7.06 -7.32 4.73
C GLU A 39 -7.66 -7.42 3.31
N PHE A 40 -6.89 -7.90 2.33
CA PHE A 40 -7.31 -8.02 0.94
C PHE A 40 -8.54 -8.94 0.80
N TYR A 41 -8.54 -10.12 1.43
CA TYR A 41 -9.68 -11.03 1.33
C TYR A 41 -10.89 -10.61 2.18
N GLN A 42 -10.67 -9.84 3.26
CA GLN A 42 -11.76 -9.20 4.00
C GLN A 42 -12.44 -8.12 3.14
N ARG A 43 -11.65 -7.31 2.44
CA ARG A 43 -12.15 -6.20 1.60
C ARG A 43 -12.72 -6.66 0.27
N PHE A 44 -12.18 -7.75 -0.29
CA PHE A 44 -12.56 -8.30 -1.59
C PHE A 44 -12.91 -9.80 -1.46
N PRO A 45 -14.05 -10.12 -0.82
CA PRO A 45 -14.45 -11.51 -0.62
C PRO A 45 -14.72 -12.22 -1.96
N LYS A 46 -14.67 -13.57 -1.93
CA LYS A 46 -14.96 -14.38 -3.12
C LYS A 46 -16.36 -14.07 -3.64
N ARG A 47 -16.44 -13.75 -4.93
CA ARG A 47 -17.69 -13.49 -5.63
C ARG A 47 -18.53 -14.76 -5.74
N THR A 48 -19.81 -14.65 -5.42
CA THR A 48 -20.86 -15.61 -5.80
C THR A 48 -21.46 -15.27 -7.17
N GLU A 49 -21.44 -14.00 -7.57
CA GLU A 49 -21.98 -13.51 -8.85
C GLU A 49 -21.01 -12.59 -9.61
N PRO A 50 -21.10 -12.51 -10.95
CA PRO A 50 -20.24 -11.65 -11.76
C PRO A 50 -20.51 -10.15 -11.51
N ASP A 51 -19.43 -9.38 -11.36
CA ASP A 51 -19.50 -7.91 -11.27
C ASP A 51 -19.56 -7.33 -12.69
N ASN A 52 -20.77 -7.00 -13.14
CA ASN A 52 -21.00 -6.41 -14.45
C ASN A 52 -20.56 -4.94 -14.55
N SER A 53 -20.25 -4.29 -13.41
CA SER A 53 -19.87 -2.88 -13.37
C SER A 53 -18.37 -2.63 -13.55
N GLY A 54 -17.52 -3.66 -13.36
CA GLY A 54 -16.06 -3.54 -13.37
C GLY A 54 -15.45 -2.84 -12.14
N THR A 55 -16.25 -2.05 -11.43
CA THR A 55 -15.81 -1.17 -10.33
C THR A 55 -15.08 -1.90 -9.20
N LEU A 56 -15.44 -3.14 -8.86
CA LEU A 56 -14.75 -3.89 -7.81
C LEU A 56 -13.39 -4.41 -8.29
N GLN A 57 -13.32 -4.87 -9.54
CA GLN A 57 -12.06 -5.32 -10.13
C GLN A 57 -11.06 -4.17 -10.22
N ASP A 58 -11.52 -2.96 -10.54
CA ASP A 58 -10.68 -1.76 -10.54
C ASP A 58 -10.16 -1.42 -9.13
N ARG A 59 -10.99 -1.61 -8.09
CA ARG A 59 -10.55 -1.44 -6.69
C ARG A 59 -9.56 -2.51 -6.25
N GLU A 60 -9.69 -3.76 -6.69
CA GLU A 60 -8.71 -4.83 -6.45
C GLU A 60 -7.38 -4.50 -7.15
N LEU A 61 -7.44 -4.05 -8.41
CA LEU A 61 -6.27 -3.63 -9.20
C LEU A 61 -5.57 -2.44 -8.55
N LEU A 62 -6.30 -1.41 -8.16
CA LEU A 62 -5.75 -0.25 -7.47
C LEU A 62 -5.14 -0.67 -6.12
N TYR A 63 -5.80 -1.56 -5.38
CA TYR A 63 -5.24 -2.07 -4.13
C TYR A 63 -3.87 -2.72 -4.36
N LEU A 64 -3.80 -3.67 -5.30
CA LEU A 64 -2.58 -4.43 -5.57
C LEU A 64 -1.50 -3.57 -6.23
N GLY A 65 -1.90 -2.65 -7.10
CA GLY A 65 -1.02 -1.69 -7.76
C GLY A 65 -0.36 -0.73 -6.78
N SER A 66 -1.11 -0.20 -5.81
CA SER A 66 -0.55 0.65 -4.76
C SER A 66 0.50 -0.08 -3.92
N ARG A 67 0.25 -1.36 -3.58
CA ARG A 67 1.18 -2.17 -2.78
C ARG A 67 2.43 -2.50 -3.58
N TRP A 68 2.27 -2.81 -4.86
CA TRP A 68 3.41 -2.98 -5.77
C TRP A 68 4.28 -1.72 -5.79
N CYS A 69 3.67 -0.57 -6.09
CA CYS A 69 4.38 0.69 -6.28
C CYS A 69 5.11 1.14 -5.01
N ILE A 70 4.44 1.06 -3.85
CA ILE A 70 5.07 1.36 -2.55
C ILE A 70 6.24 0.43 -2.27
N LYS A 71 6.09 -0.88 -2.48
CA LYS A 71 7.14 -1.86 -2.15
C LYS A 71 8.36 -1.73 -3.07
N GLU A 72 8.17 -1.40 -4.34
CA GLU A 72 9.26 -1.02 -5.25
C GLU A 72 9.96 0.26 -4.79
N ALA A 73 9.21 1.29 -4.35
CA ALA A 73 9.80 2.48 -3.78
C ALA A 73 10.60 2.19 -2.49
N VAL A 74 10.10 1.32 -1.60
CA VAL A 74 10.85 0.86 -0.41
C VAL A 74 12.13 0.13 -0.81
N TYR A 75 12.05 -0.78 -1.78
CA TYR A 75 13.22 -1.50 -2.29
C TYR A 75 14.31 -0.53 -2.77
N LYS A 76 13.92 0.48 -3.56
CA LYS A 76 14.85 1.49 -4.09
C LYS A 76 15.43 2.38 -2.99
N ALA A 77 14.64 2.72 -1.97
CA ALA A 77 15.10 3.50 -0.83
C ALA A 77 16.13 2.75 0.02
N LEU A 78 16.06 1.42 0.08
CA LEU A 78 16.94 0.61 0.91
C LEU A 78 18.17 0.08 0.16
N PHE A 79 18.06 -0.21 -1.13
CA PHE A 79 19.17 -0.76 -1.91
C PHE A 79 20.30 0.28 -2.07
N PRO A 80 21.59 -0.10 -1.94
CA PRO A 80 22.12 -1.45 -1.76
C PRO A 80 22.33 -1.89 -0.29
N VAL A 81 21.93 -1.08 0.70
CA VAL A 81 22.10 -1.41 2.14
C VAL A 81 21.42 -2.72 2.49
N GLY A 82 20.24 -2.97 1.93
CA GLY A 82 19.49 -4.20 2.09
C GLY A 82 18.71 -4.57 0.84
N LYS A 83 18.28 -5.84 0.77
CA LYS A 83 17.46 -6.36 -0.33
C LYS A 83 16.22 -7.05 0.23
N LEU A 84 15.14 -6.28 0.37
CA LEU A 84 13.86 -6.80 0.88
C LEU A 84 13.14 -7.64 -0.16
N GLN A 85 12.48 -8.70 0.31
CA GLN A 85 11.46 -9.42 -0.44
C GLN A 85 10.10 -8.76 -0.26
N TRP A 86 9.18 -8.99 -1.20
CA TRP A 86 7.84 -8.39 -1.20
C TRP A 86 7.09 -8.49 0.13
N LYS A 87 7.16 -9.65 0.79
CA LYS A 87 6.39 -9.93 2.00
C LYS A 87 7.00 -9.34 3.28
N GLN A 88 8.24 -8.87 3.20
CA GLN A 88 8.96 -8.24 4.31
C GLN A 88 8.62 -6.76 4.47
N VAL A 89 7.78 -6.22 3.59
CA VAL A 89 7.23 -4.88 3.68
C VAL A 89 5.72 -5.04 3.77
N THR A 90 5.12 -4.45 4.80
CA THR A 90 3.67 -4.40 4.99
C THR A 90 3.24 -2.94 4.94
N VAL A 91 2.25 -2.63 4.11
CA VAL A 91 1.59 -1.32 4.06
C VAL A 91 0.33 -1.38 4.92
N GLU A 92 0.31 -0.62 6.00
CA GLU A 92 -0.85 -0.49 6.89
C GLU A 92 -1.47 0.91 6.72
N LYS A 93 -2.72 1.08 7.15
CA LYS A 93 -3.36 2.40 7.24
C LYS A 93 -3.34 2.85 8.69
N ASP A 94 -2.74 4.00 8.93
CA ASP A 94 -2.94 4.71 10.18
C ASP A 94 -4.27 5.46 10.09
N ASN A 95 -5.28 4.95 10.80
CA ASN A 95 -6.61 5.57 10.84
C ASN A 95 -6.63 6.86 11.67
N GLY A 96 -5.49 7.29 12.24
CA GLY A 96 -5.44 8.32 13.25
C GLY A 96 -6.16 7.89 14.53
N ASN A 97 -5.85 8.51 15.66
CA ASN A 97 -6.64 8.31 16.87
C ASN A 97 -8.06 8.90 16.66
N LEU A 98 -8.99 8.05 16.24
CA LEU A 98 -10.44 8.33 16.28
C LEU A 98 -10.93 8.58 17.73
N ASP A 99 -10.12 8.26 18.75
CA ASP A 99 -10.39 8.55 20.16
C ASP A 99 -10.53 10.05 20.50
N LEU A 100 -10.13 10.96 19.61
CA LEU A 100 -10.33 12.40 19.80
C LEU A 100 -11.72 12.91 19.34
N LEU A 101 -12.56 12.07 18.73
CA LEU A 101 -13.87 12.45 18.18
C LEU A 101 -15.06 12.15 19.12
N ASP A 102 -14.83 11.57 20.30
CA ASP A 102 -15.89 11.33 21.31
C ASP A 102 -16.41 12.64 21.98
N ARG A 103 -15.90 13.81 21.58
CA ARG A 103 -16.46 15.12 21.97
C ARG A 103 -17.18 15.80 20.79
N GLY A 104 -18.29 15.20 20.39
CA GLY A 104 -19.44 15.90 19.81
C GLY A 104 -19.20 16.74 18.55
N LYS A 105 -18.97 16.10 17.39
CA LYS A 105 -19.06 16.77 16.08
C LYS A 105 -19.57 15.81 14.98
N VAL A 106 -20.89 15.57 15.00
CA VAL A 106 -21.64 14.73 14.03
C VAL A 106 -21.68 15.32 12.60
N VAL A 107 -21.12 16.52 12.37
CA VAL A 107 -21.18 17.18 11.04
C VAL A 107 -19.91 16.95 10.20
N LEU A 108 -18.84 16.40 10.78
CA LEU A 108 -17.57 16.20 10.06
C LEU A 108 -17.36 14.79 9.49
N GLU A 109 -18.18 13.79 9.83
CA GLU A 109 -17.94 12.39 9.42
C GLU A 109 -17.72 12.18 7.91
N ARG A 110 -18.51 12.83 7.05
CA ARG A 110 -18.37 12.65 5.58
C ARG A 110 -17.21 13.43 4.95
N LEU A 111 -16.85 14.57 5.53
CA LEU A 111 -15.67 15.35 5.11
C LEU A 111 -14.39 14.73 5.66
N TYR A 112 -14.44 14.15 6.87
CA TYR A 112 -13.35 13.38 7.43
C TYR A 112 -13.18 12.07 6.64
N GLU A 113 -14.20 11.25 6.36
CA GLU A 113 -14.01 10.01 5.57
C GLU A 113 -13.33 10.20 4.21
N SER A 114 -13.52 11.36 3.56
CA SER A 114 -12.84 11.71 2.31
C SER A 114 -11.42 12.26 2.50
N ILE A 115 -11.09 12.78 3.69
CA ILE A 115 -9.76 13.29 4.10
C ILE A 115 -8.97 12.25 4.93
N THR A 116 -9.64 11.26 5.54
CA THR A 116 -9.15 10.17 6.39
C THR A 116 -9.20 8.84 5.67
N VAL A 117 -8.77 8.81 4.41
CA VAL A 117 -8.15 7.59 3.91
C VAL A 117 -6.85 7.47 4.71
N GLY A 118 -6.88 6.67 5.78
CA GLY A 118 -5.79 6.58 6.75
C GLY A 118 -4.41 6.59 6.11
N LYS A 119 -3.50 7.40 6.65
CA LYS A 119 -2.19 7.64 6.05
C LYS A 119 -1.47 6.30 5.90
N PRO A 120 -0.90 5.97 4.73
CA PRO A 120 -0.13 4.75 4.61
C PRO A 120 1.08 4.81 5.55
N VAL A 121 1.29 3.74 6.30
CA VAL A 121 2.47 3.53 7.15
C VAL A 121 3.13 2.21 6.76
N LEU A 122 4.44 2.13 6.99
CA LEU A 122 5.24 0.97 6.60
C LEU A 122 5.69 0.22 7.85
N SER A 123 5.47 -1.08 7.84
CA SER A 123 6.16 -2.04 8.70
C SER A 123 7.15 -2.83 7.85
N ILE A 124 8.43 -2.79 8.23
CA ILE A 124 9.53 -3.41 7.49
C ILE A 124 10.20 -4.43 8.41
N ASP A 125 10.23 -5.69 7.98
CA ASP A 125 10.86 -6.76 8.75
C ASP A 125 12.36 -6.49 8.91
N ASN A 126 12.86 -6.66 10.13
CA ASN A 126 14.26 -6.43 10.49
C ASN A 126 14.76 -5.00 10.17
N ALA A 127 13.89 -3.99 10.16
CA ALA A 127 14.21 -2.59 9.87
C ALA A 127 15.50 -2.10 10.56
N SER A 128 15.64 -2.38 11.87
CA SER A 128 16.81 -1.98 12.67
C SER A 128 18.12 -2.60 12.19
N SER A 129 18.10 -3.84 11.67
CA SER A 129 19.30 -4.51 11.12
C SER A 129 19.82 -3.82 9.85
N TYR A 130 18.94 -3.10 9.15
CA TYR A 130 19.30 -2.27 8.00
C TYR A 130 19.59 -0.81 8.38
N GLY A 131 19.57 -0.48 9.67
CA GLY A 131 19.75 0.89 10.17
C GLY A 131 18.54 1.80 9.94
N ILE A 132 17.36 1.25 9.62
CA ILE A 132 16.13 2.03 9.46
C ILE A 132 15.56 2.32 10.85
N SER A 133 15.49 3.60 11.23
CA SER A 133 14.84 4.05 12.46
C SER A 133 13.46 4.67 12.22
N ARG A 134 13.23 5.29 11.05
CA ARG A 134 11.91 5.77 10.62
C ARG A 134 11.68 5.54 9.14
N SER A 135 10.41 5.43 8.77
CA SER A 135 9.99 5.30 7.38
C SER A 135 8.80 6.21 7.10
N HIS A 136 8.82 6.82 5.92
CA HIS A 136 7.80 7.74 5.45
C HIS A 136 7.39 7.30 4.06
N VAL A 137 6.08 7.28 3.81
CA VAL A 137 5.53 6.93 2.50
C VAL A 137 4.46 7.93 2.11
N SER A 138 4.45 8.26 0.82
CA SER A 138 3.39 8.99 0.15
C SER A 138 2.98 8.21 -1.09
N LEU A 139 1.68 8.24 -1.40
CA LEU A 139 1.08 7.54 -2.53
C LEU A 139 0.09 8.50 -3.19
N SER A 140 0.12 8.56 -4.51
CA SER A 140 -0.91 9.21 -5.31
C SER A 140 -1.27 8.33 -6.51
N HIS A 141 -2.45 8.52 -7.07
CA HIS A 141 -2.84 7.89 -8.32
C HIS A 141 -3.71 8.87 -9.12
N ASP A 142 -3.55 8.85 -10.44
CA ASP A 142 -4.37 9.62 -11.37
C ASP A 142 -4.48 8.87 -12.70
N GLY A 143 -5.70 8.79 -13.23
CA GLY A 143 -6.04 7.94 -14.37
C GLY A 143 -5.51 6.51 -14.19
N GLU A 144 -4.64 6.09 -15.12
CA GLU A 144 -4.05 4.75 -15.18
C GLU A 144 -2.68 4.64 -14.48
N TYR A 145 -2.28 5.64 -13.72
CA TYR A 145 -0.98 5.69 -13.08
C TYR A 145 -1.08 5.76 -11.55
N ILE A 146 -0.14 5.08 -10.89
CA ILE A 146 0.07 5.13 -9.45
C ILE A 146 1.52 5.55 -9.24
N ILE A 147 1.78 6.46 -8.31
CA ILE A 147 3.12 6.89 -7.92
C ILE A 147 3.30 6.77 -6.42
N ALA A 148 4.44 6.26 -5.98
CA ALA A 148 4.82 6.18 -4.58
C ALA A 148 6.19 6.82 -4.35
N MET A 149 6.32 7.51 -3.22
CA MET A 149 7.59 8.05 -2.73
C MET A 149 7.83 7.56 -1.30
N VAL A 150 9.04 7.09 -1.04
CA VAL A 150 9.48 6.58 0.26
C VAL A 150 10.75 7.29 0.69
N VAL A 151 10.81 7.64 1.97
CA VAL A 151 12.03 8.09 2.65
C VAL A 151 12.28 7.16 3.84
N LEU A 152 13.48 6.60 3.90
CA LEU A 152 13.97 5.85 5.07
C LEU A 152 14.97 6.72 5.80
N GLU A 153 14.84 6.78 7.13
CA GLU A 153 15.77 7.51 8.00
C GLU A 153 16.53 6.53 8.89
N LYS A 154 17.73 6.93 9.28
CA LYS A 154 18.55 6.29 10.31
C LYS A 154 18.78 7.26 11.46
N ASP A 155 19.10 6.70 12.63
CA ASP A 155 19.55 7.52 13.76
C ASP A 155 20.87 8.24 13.43
N ASN A 156 21.17 9.29 14.19
CA ASN A 156 22.38 10.09 13.96
C ASN A 156 23.65 9.32 14.32
#